data_AF-A0A2V7XHM4-F1
#
_entry.id   AF-A0A2V7XHM4-F1
#
_cell.length_a   1.000
_cell.length_b   1.000
_cell.length_c   1.000
_cell.angle_alpha   90.00
_cell.angle_beta   90.00
_cell.angle_gamma   90.00
#
_symmetry.space_group_name_H-M   'P 1'
#
loop_
_entity.id
_entity.type
_entity.pdbx_description
1 polymer ?
#
loop_
_entity_poly.entity_id
_entity_poly.type
_entity_poly.pdbx_seq_one_letter_code
_entity_poly.pdbx_strand_id
1 'polypeptide(L)' 'MAKPARPRALGKFLFLGDEKLYVRGVTYGTFRPGASGEGYVAERVEHDFALMSRNGINAVRTYSVPP' A
#
# COMPACT_ATOMS: atom_id res chain seq x y z
N MET A 1 2.70 -0.34 22.78
CA MET A 1 2.46 0.59 21.65
C MET A 1 0.95 0.74 21.51
N ALA A 2 0.43 1.97 21.37
CA ALA A 2 -1.03 2.19 21.27
C ALA A 2 -1.58 1.57 19.97
N LYS A 3 -2.81 1.05 20.02
CA LYS A 3 -3.48 0.50 18.82
C LYS A 3 -3.66 1.61 17.79
N PRO A 4 -3.22 1.44 16.53
CA PRO A 4 -3.44 2.45 15.51
C PRO A 4 -4.93 2.67 15.31
N ALA A 5 -5.33 3.93 15.12
CA ALA A 5 -6.72 4.28 14.82
C ALA A 5 -7.19 3.51 13.57
N ARG A 6 -8.46 3.12 13.53
CA ARG A 6 -9.04 2.49 12.33
C ARG A 6 -9.56 3.59 11.41
N PRO A 7 -9.28 3.53 10.08
CA PRO A 7 -9.93 4.41 9.13
C PRO A 7 -11.46 4.31 9.23
N ARG A 8 -12.16 5.45 9.17
CA ARG A 8 -13.62 5.55 9.18
C ARG A 8 -14.12 6.44 8.04
N ALA A 9 -15.28 6.12 7.50
CA ALA A 9 -15.97 6.98 6.56
C ALA A 9 -16.79 8.04 7.33
N LEU A 10 -16.72 9.29 6.89
CA LEU A 10 -17.54 10.39 7.38
C LEU A 10 -18.11 11.13 6.16
N GLY A 11 -19.35 10.80 5.80
CA GLY A 11 -19.93 11.21 4.52
C GLY A 11 -19.10 10.69 3.35
N LYS A 12 -18.58 11.60 2.52
CA LYS A 12 -17.76 11.28 1.34
C LYS A 12 -16.25 11.23 1.60
N PHE A 13 -15.81 11.34 2.85
CA PHE A 13 -14.39 11.45 3.21
C PHE A 13 -13.94 10.30 4.12
N LEU A 14 -12.65 9.99 4.11
CA LEU A 14 -12.01 9.06 5.03
C LEU A 14 -11.27 9.81 6.12
N PHE A 15 -11.29 9.27 7.34
CA PHE A 15 -10.62 9.83 8.52
C PHE A 15 -9.84 8.76 9.27
N LEU A 16 -8.69 9.14 9.82
CA LEU A 16 -7.89 8.35 10.75
C LEU A 16 -7.85 9.11 12.08
N GLY A 17 -8.67 8.70 13.05
CA GLY A 17 -8.95 9.52 14.24
C GLY A 17 -9.74 10.77 13.87
N ASP A 18 -9.16 11.94 14.16
CA ASP A 18 -9.73 13.26 13.86
C ASP A 18 -9.12 13.92 12.61
N GLU A 19 -8.12 13.28 12.01
CA GLU A 19 -7.49 13.76 10.79
C GLU A 19 -8.11 13.15 9.54
N LYS A 20 -8.33 13.98 8.52
CA LYS A 20 -8.80 13.52 7.22
C LYS A 20 -7.68 12.74 6.52
N LEU A 21 -7.97 11.51 6.14
CA LEU A 21 -7.06 10.65 5.39
C LEU A 21 -7.16 10.95 3.89
N TYR A 22 -6.10 11.56 3.35
CA TYR A 22 -5.91 11.70 1.91
C TYR A 22 -5.20 10.48 1.35
N VAL A 23 -5.93 9.66 0.58
CA VAL A 23 -5.37 8.47 -0.07
C VAL A 23 -4.55 8.90 -1.29
N ARG A 24 -3.24 8.70 -1.22
CA ARG A 24 -2.27 8.91 -2.31
C ARG A 24 -1.82 7.54 -2.78
N GLY A 25 -2.74 6.88 -3.48
CA GLY A 25 -2.63 5.48 -3.85
C GLY A 25 -1.94 5.27 -5.19
N VAL A 26 -1.15 4.20 -5.29
CA VAL A 26 -0.63 3.66 -6.56
C VAL A 26 -1.12 2.25 -6.77
N THR A 27 -1.15 1.81 -8.03
CA THR A 27 -1.42 0.40 -8.35
C THR A 27 -0.10 -0.36 -8.39
N TYR A 28 -0.05 -1.53 -7.76
CA TYR A 28 1.14 -2.36 -7.67
C TYR A 28 0.80 -3.81 -7.99
N GLY A 29 1.37 -4.32 -9.07
CA GLY A 29 1.10 -5.66 -9.57
C GLY A 29 2.31 -6.58 -9.50
N THR A 30 2.07 -7.83 -9.87
CA THR A 30 3.12 -8.83 -10.02
C THR A 30 4.13 -8.40 -11.09
N PHE A 31 5.40 -8.67 -10.82
CA PHE A 31 6.43 -8.60 -11.85
C PHE A 31 6.21 -9.70 -12.88
N ARG A 32 6.81 -9.53 -14.06
CA ARG A 32 6.93 -10.63 -15.03
C ARG A 32 7.58 -11.82 -14.31
N PRO A 33 6.95 -13.01 -14.30
CA PRO A 33 7.49 -14.17 -13.61
C PRO A 33 8.90 -14.50 -14.11
N GLY A 34 9.82 -14.75 -13.18
CA GLY A 34 11.13 -15.30 -13.47
C GLY A 34 11.07 -16.80 -13.76
N ALA A 35 12.24 -17.45 -13.89
CA ALA A 35 12.33 -18.89 -14.12
C ALA A 35 11.66 -19.74 -13.00
N SER A 36 11.57 -19.21 -11.78
CA SER A 36 10.88 -19.82 -10.63
C SER A 36 9.37 -19.59 -10.61
N GLY A 37 8.81 -18.80 -11.54
CA GLY A 37 7.38 -18.50 -11.58
C GLY A 37 6.89 -17.50 -10.52
N GLU A 38 7.78 -16.99 -9.66
CA GLU A 38 7.42 -16.05 -8.59
C GLU A 38 7.10 -14.66 -9.17
N GLY A 39 5.90 -14.16 -8.87
CA GLY A 39 5.42 -12.85 -9.30
C GLY A 39 5.92 -11.69 -8.44
N TYR A 40 6.59 -11.95 -7.31
CA TYR A 40 7.17 -10.94 -6.42
C TYR A 40 8.55 -11.39 -5.94
N VAL A 41 9.50 -10.46 -5.90
CA VAL A 41 10.85 -10.65 -5.33
C VAL A 41 10.98 -9.72 -4.13
N ALA A 42 11.21 -10.27 -2.93
CA ALA A 42 11.09 -9.55 -1.66
C ALA A 42 11.93 -8.27 -1.62
N GLU A 43 13.18 -8.34 -2.06
CA GLU A 43 14.13 -7.23 -2.08
C GLU A 43 13.65 -6.09 -2.99
N ARG A 44 13.03 -6.44 -4.13
CA ARG A 44 12.45 -5.46 -5.03
C ARG A 44 11.21 -4.81 -4.41
N VAL A 45 10.34 -5.60 -3.78
CA VAL A 45 9.15 -5.06 -3.10
C VAL A 45 9.54 -4.09 -1.99
N GLU A 46 10.54 -4.43 -1.18
CA GLU A 46 11.04 -3.56 -0.12
C GLU A 46 11.61 -2.25 -0.68
N HIS A 47 12.44 -2.34 -1.72
CA HIS A 47 13.00 -1.17 -2.40
C HIS A 47 11.90 -0.25 -2.96
N ASP A 48 10.92 -0.82 -3.66
CA ASP A 48 9.82 -0.07 -4.26
C ASP A 48 8.96 0.62 -3.19
N PHE A 49 8.64 -0.07 -2.09
CA PHE A 49 7.87 0.51 -0.98
C PHE A 49 8.64 1.61 -0.24
N ALA A 50 9.96 1.47 -0.09
CA ALA A 50 10.80 2.52 0.47
C ALA A 50 10.77 3.79 -0.40
N LEU A 51 10.84 3.64 -1.73
CA LEU A 51 10.72 4.77 -2.67
C LEU A 51 9.32 5.39 -2.63
N MET A 52 8.26 4.58 -2.60
CA MET A 52 6.89 5.05 -2.46
C MET A 52 6.71 5.91 -1.20
N SER A 53 7.16 5.40 -0.06
CA SER A 53 7.08 6.12 1.22
C SER A 53 7.84 7.45 1.18
N ARG A 54 9.08 7.45 0.65
CA ARG A 54 9.90 8.67 0.48
C ARG A 54 9.24 9.73 -0.40
N ASN A 55 8.40 9.31 -1.34
CA ASN A 55 7.65 10.20 -2.24
C ASN A 55 6.21 10.48 -1.77
N GLY A 56 5.86 10.09 -0.53
CA GLY A 56 4.57 10.41 0.06
C GLY A 56 3.40 9.54 -0.40
N ILE A 57 3.64 8.42 -1.09
CA ILE A 57 2.60 7.41 -1.35
C ILE A 57 2.26 6.71 -0.02
N ASN A 58 0.97 6.51 0.25
CA ASN A 58 0.48 5.95 1.51
C ASN A 58 -0.52 4.81 1.35
N ALA A 59 -0.82 4.40 0.12
CA ALA A 59 -1.71 3.30 -0.16
C ALA A 59 -1.26 2.57 -1.43
N VAL A 60 -1.47 1.26 -1.44
CA VAL A 60 -1.17 0.39 -2.57
C VAL A 60 -2.41 -0.44 -2.88
N ARG A 61 -2.81 -0.45 -4.15
CA ARG A 61 -3.82 -1.38 -4.67
C ARG A 61 -3.12 -2.55 -5.35
N THR A 62 -3.32 -3.75 -4.82
CA THR A 62 -2.83 -4.99 -5.44
C THR A 62 -3.86 -5.56 -6.42
N TYR A 63 -3.38 -6.30 -7.44
CA TYR A 63 -4.27 -6.99 -8.39
C TYR A 63 -4.68 -8.38 -7.91
N SER A 64 -3.79 -9.07 -7.21
CA SER A 64 -4.07 -10.30 -6.49
C SER A 64 -4.25 -10.00 -5.01
N VAL A 65 -5.14 -10.74 -4.36
CA VAL A 65 -5.22 -10.76 -2.89
C VAL A 65 -3.89 -11.37 -2.40
N PRO A 66 -3.09 -10.66 -1.58
CA PRO A 66 -1.93 -11.27 -0.94
C PRO A 66 -2.37 -12.44 -0.04
N PRO A 67 -1.60 -13.53 0.08
CA PRO A 67 -1.88 -14.59 1.05
C PRO A 67 -1.86 -14.07 2.50
#